data_AF-A0A950VZM5-F1
#
_entry.id   AF-A0A950VZM5-F1
#
_cell.length_a   1.000
_cell.length_b   1.000
_cell.length_c   1.000
_cell.angle_alpha   90.00
_cell.angle_beta   90.00
_cell.angle_gamma   90.00
#
_symmetry.space_group_name_H-M   'P 1'
#
loop_
_entity.id
_entity.type
_entity.pdbx_description
1 polymer ?
#
loop_
_entity_poly.entity_id
_entity_poly.type
_entity_poly.pdbx_seq_one_letter_code
_entity_poly.pdbx_strand_id
1 'polypeptide(L)'
;MKRFVSALAISFVAAGAFAQAADRDVLVTPEGAVYTIEQQVPSDSSGVAANNVLQLSIQNGSETQRLLVPESLSAGFHSDAVLAYDSTSKTLFILWTHMPSGMSSELILASYHEGKWQHAIAIDSQGYENHLNLRLGITRRVSQLQKDGTYADAPALILHALWWDSNAHGEEARYALLPIENGAVSESSIEIHSLDEFVTDGGELNTVDPNFNSEILRHPAIVSSPMQTSVDIVFGDTKKNSIHKVSLHPIADTRIHIPVGVVGGGPKGGPKSLSMPPPASFTADWRGPITVIERGDRLVFANATDKALNYLTYSDGAWTDVKAIALSNKLSAETALAAVDKMVSSQ
;
A
#
# COMPACT_ATOMS: atom_id res chain seq x y z
N MET A 1 -0.69 2.44 54.92
CA MET A 1 -0.95 2.00 53.54
C MET A 1 -1.18 3.22 52.66
N LYS A 2 -0.18 3.66 51.89
CA LYS A 2 -0.30 4.76 50.91
C LYS A 2 0.02 4.17 49.54
N ARG A 3 -0.98 4.12 48.64
CA ARG A 3 -0.82 3.63 47.27
C ARG A 3 -0.24 4.76 46.43
N PHE A 4 0.97 4.57 45.93
CA PHE A 4 1.57 5.43 44.91
C PHE A 4 1.00 5.02 43.56
N VAL A 5 0.21 5.89 42.95
CA VAL A 5 -0.20 5.81 41.55
C VAL A 5 0.79 6.65 40.77
N SER A 6 1.74 6.01 40.11
CA SER A 6 2.66 6.66 39.18
C SER A 6 2.01 6.67 37.79
N ALA A 7 1.40 7.79 37.44
CA ALA A 7 0.99 8.06 36.06
C ALA A 7 2.24 8.46 35.26
N LEU A 8 2.71 7.57 34.40
CA LEU A 8 3.80 7.84 33.46
C LEU A 8 3.24 8.64 32.29
N ALA A 9 3.46 9.96 32.30
CA ALA A 9 3.18 10.83 31.18
C ALA A 9 4.28 10.58 30.12
N ILE A 10 3.95 9.85 29.06
CA ILE A 10 4.83 9.70 27.89
C ILE A 10 4.79 11.04 27.14
N SER A 11 5.85 11.82 27.29
CA SER A 11 6.03 13.09 26.60
C SER A 11 6.17 12.85 25.10
N PHE A 12 5.28 13.49 24.34
CA PHE A 12 5.35 13.70 22.91
C PHE A 12 6.74 14.21 22.51
N VAL A 13 7.53 13.37 21.82
CA VAL A 13 8.62 13.88 21.00
C VAL A 13 7.98 14.48 19.77
N ALA A 14 8.08 15.80 19.64
CA ALA A 14 7.60 16.55 18.50
C ALA A 14 8.35 16.10 17.24
N ALA A 15 7.70 15.27 16.42
CA ALA A 15 8.09 15.02 15.04
C ALA A 15 7.69 16.24 14.20
N GLY A 16 8.41 17.35 14.39
CA GLY A 16 8.19 18.60 13.68
C GLY A 16 9.09 18.69 12.44
N ALA A 17 8.62 18.14 11.31
CA ALA A 17 8.90 18.58 9.94
C ALA A 17 8.21 17.63 8.93
N PHE A 18 6.88 17.55 8.99
CA PHE A 18 6.08 16.94 7.92
C PHE A 18 5.53 18.05 7.03
N ALA A 19 6.44 18.66 6.27
CA ALA A 19 6.09 19.41 5.07
C ALA A 19 6.39 18.48 3.90
N GLN A 20 5.33 17.90 3.32
CA GLN A 20 5.22 17.37 1.96
C GLN A 20 6.55 17.11 1.24
N ALA A 21 7.17 15.96 1.47
CA ALA A 21 7.96 15.32 0.42
C ALA A 21 7.05 14.22 -0.13
N ALA A 22 6.58 14.37 -1.37
CA ALA A 22 5.75 13.37 -2.05
C ALA A 22 6.45 11.99 -2.15
N ASP A 23 7.75 11.95 -1.87
CA ASP A 23 8.65 10.80 -2.05
C ASP A 23 9.22 10.23 -0.75
N ARG A 24 8.48 10.34 0.36
CA ARG A 24 8.86 9.77 1.65
C ARG A 24 7.80 8.81 2.14
N ASP A 25 8.23 7.63 2.58
CA ASP A 25 7.38 6.70 3.34
C ASP A 25 7.97 6.41 4.72
N VAL A 26 7.08 6.16 5.68
CA VAL A 26 7.40 5.97 7.10
C VAL A 26 6.64 4.79 7.65
N LEU A 27 7.37 3.85 8.26
CA LEU A 27 6.82 2.66 8.90
C LEU A 27 7.26 2.61 10.35
N VAL A 28 6.32 2.33 11.26
CA VAL A 28 6.61 2.11 12.69
C VAL A 28 6.33 0.65 13.03
N THR A 29 7.28 -0.05 13.64
CA THR A 29 7.11 -1.45 14.03
C THR A 29 6.47 -1.58 15.41
N PRO A 30 5.92 -2.77 15.75
CA PRO A 30 5.38 -3.03 17.09
C PRO A 30 6.40 -2.84 18.23
N GLU A 31 7.70 -3.00 17.93
CA GLU A 31 8.80 -2.82 18.88
C GLU A 31 9.20 -1.34 19.06
N GLY A 32 8.58 -0.43 18.28
CA GLY A 32 8.84 1.01 18.33
C GLY A 32 10.01 1.46 17.45
N ALA A 33 10.51 0.61 16.56
CA ALA A 33 11.46 1.02 15.53
C ALA A 33 10.75 1.87 14.48
N VAL A 34 11.40 2.93 14.00
CA VAL A 34 10.89 3.78 12.93
C VAL A 34 11.79 3.63 11.71
N TYR A 35 11.20 3.17 10.62
CA TYR A 35 11.83 3.12 9.30
C TYR A 35 11.34 4.30 8.49
N THR A 36 12.24 5.00 7.83
CA THR A 36 11.92 6.07 6.88
C THR A 36 12.72 5.85 5.61
N ILE A 37 12.05 5.85 4.47
CA ILE A 37 12.69 5.85 3.15
C ILE A 37 12.48 7.21 2.52
N GLU A 38 13.54 7.81 2.00
CA GLU A 38 13.51 9.12 1.35
C GLU A 38 14.41 9.12 0.12
N GLN A 39 14.02 9.88 -0.90
CA GLN A 39 14.90 10.21 -2.01
C GLN A 39 15.94 11.26 -1.61
N GLN A 40 17.16 11.11 -2.12
CA GLN A 40 18.21 12.09 -2.00
C GLN A 40 18.92 12.30 -3.34
N VAL A 41 19.40 13.52 -3.58
CA VAL A 41 20.27 13.79 -4.73
C VAL A 41 21.72 13.49 -4.30
N PRO A 42 22.43 12.54 -4.96
CA PRO A 42 23.83 12.29 -4.68
C PRO A 42 24.67 13.55 -4.85
N SER A 43 25.72 13.71 -4.04
CA SER A 43 26.70 14.76 -4.30
C SER A 43 27.44 14.47 -5.60
N ASP A 44 27.81 15.51 -6.36
CA ASP A 44 28.58 15.39 -7.62
C ASP A 44 29.89 14.56 -7.47
N SER A 45 30.48 14.56 -6.27
CA SER A 45 31.72 13.82 -5.96
C SER A 45 31.51 12.36 -5.56
N SER A 46 30.27 11.86 -5.51
CA SER A 46 29.96 10.52 -4.99
C SER A 46 30.32 9.38 -5.97
N GLY A 47 30.46 9.69 -7.26
CA GLY A 47 30.65 8.68 -8.31
C GLY A 47 29.40 7.82 -8.56
N VAL A 48 28.25 8.19 -7.99
CA VAL A 48 26.96 7.53 -8.23
C VAL A 48 26.40 7.97 -9.58
N ALA A 49 25.94 7.01 -10.38
CA ALA A 49 25.40 7.27 -11.71
C ALA A 49 23.91 7.67 -11.69
N ALA A 50 23.20 7.39 -10.60
CA ALA A 50 21.80 7.72 -10.39
C ALA A 50 21.55 9.24 -10.33
N ASN A 51 20.41 9.69 -10.86
CA ASN A 51 19.96 11.09 -10.72
C ASN A 51 19.54 11.40 -9.27
N ASN A 52 19.00 10.40 -8.59
CA ASN A 52 18.66 10.40 -7.18
C ASN A 52 18.86 8.99 -6.60
N VAL A 53 19.01 8.86 -5.29
CA VAL A 53 19.18 7.58 -4.58
C VAL A 53 18.13 7.45 -3.50
N LEU A 54 17.86 6.23 -3.06
CA LEU A 54 17.00 5.98 -1.90
C LEU A 54 17.86 5.77 -0.65
N GLN A 55 17.53 6.50 0.41
CA GLN A 55 18.16 6.38 1.72
C GLN A 55 17.16 5.86 2.76
N LEU A 56 17.47 4.70 3.33
CA LEU A 56 16.77 4.14 4.48
C LEU A 56 17.36 4.70 5.78
N SER A 57 16.52 5.33 6.60
CA SER A 57 16.82 5.64 8.00
C SER A 57 16.11 4.66 8.92
N ILE A 58 16.85 4.07 9.86
CA ILE A 58 16.35 3.15 10.89
C ILE A 58 16.59 3.81 12.25
N GLN A 59 15.53 4.15 12.95
CA GLN A 59 15.59 4.73 14.29
C GLN A 59 15.09 3.73 15.33
N ASN A 60 15.94 3.42 16.30
CA ASN A 60 15.65 2.54 17.44
C ASN A 60 15.91 3.31 18.73
N GLY A 61 14.84 3.91 19.30
CA GLY A 61 14.98 4.83 20.43
C GLY A 61 15.77 6.08 20.04
N SER A 62 16.94 6.28 20.67
CA SER A 62 17.85 7.39 20.36
C SER A 62 18.89 7.07 19.28
N GLU A 63 19.05 5.80 18.93
CA GLU A 63 20.00 5.39 17.89
C GLU A 63 19.37 5.58 16.51
N THR A 64 20.13 6.13 15.57
CA THR A 64 19.70 6.30 14.19
C THR A 64 20.80 5.81 13.26
N GLN A 65 20.45 4.89 12.38
CA GLN A 65 21.31 4.38 11.32
C GLN A 65 20.76 4.84 9.97
N ARG A 66 21.66 5.21 9.05
CA ARG A 66 21.31 5.56 7.66
C ARG A 66 22.03 4.62 6.71
N LEU A 67 21.30 4.12 5.72
CA LEU A 67 21.77 3.16 4.73
C LEU A 67 21.29 3.60 3.36
N LEU A 68 22.14 3.49 2.34
CA LEU A 68 21.70 3.60 0.96
C LEU A 68 21.09 2.27 0.52
N VAL A 69 20.02 2.32 -0.27
CA VAL A 69 19.46 1.14 -0.93
C VAL A 69 20.38 0.79 -2.11
N PRO A 70 21.05 -0.38 -2.13
CA PRO A 70 22.12 -0.65 -3.08
C PRO A 70 21.72 -0.49 -4.55
N GLU A 71 20.54 -0.99 -4.93
CA GLU A 71 20.07 -0.95 -6.32
C GLU A 71 19.71 0.47 -6.78
N SER A 72 19.41 1.38 -5.85
CA SER A 72 19.16 2.79 -6.18
C SER A 72 20.41 3.58 -6.56
N LEU A 73 21.59 2.95 -6.53
CA LEU A 73 22.85 3.56 -6.99
C LEU A 73 23.06 3.44 -8.50
N SER A 74 22.23 2.62 -9.16
CA SER A 74 22.25 2.42 -10.61
C SER A 74 21.77 3.68 -11.36
N ALA A 75 22.14 3.81 -12.62
CA ALA A 75 21.76 4.98 -13.41
C ALA A 75 20.24 5.01 -13.64
N GLY A 76 19.62 6.17 -13.49
CA GLY A 76 18.17 6.33 -13.63
C GLY A 76 17.61 7.32 -12.60
N PHE A 77 16.29 7.33 -12.48
CA PHE A 77 15.56 8.06 -11.44
C PHE A 77 14.75 7.07 -10.59
N HIS A 78 14.75 7.21 -9.27
CA HIS A 78 14.11 6.28 -8.34
C HIS A 78 13.04 7.01 -7.52
N SER A 79 11.78 6.57 -7.56
CA SER A 79 10.68 7.27 -6.90
C SER A 79 9.63 6.40 -6.24
N ASP A 80 8.69 7.06 -5.54
CA ASP A 80 7.47 6.43 -5.00
C ASP A 80 7.73 5.24 -4.07
N ALA A 81 8.83 5.29 -3.31
CA ALA A 81 9.25 4.18 -2.45
C ALA A 81 8.24 3.95 -1.32
N VAL A 82 7.84 2.70 -1.13
CA VAL A 82 6.94 2.25 -0.05
C VAL A 82 7.54 1.10 0.75
N LEU A 83 7.18 1.04 2.03
CA LEU A 83 7.72 0.12 3.03
C LEU A 83 6.68 -0.89 3.50
N ALA A 84 7.12 -2.12 3.74
CA ALA A 84 6.39 -3.09 4.57
C ALA A 84 7.36 -3.84 5.48
N TYR A 85 6.90 -4.24 6.67
CA TYR A 85 7.74 -4.90 7.65
C TYR A 85 7.08 -6.16 8.20
N ASP A 86 7.79 -7.27 8.13
CA ASP A 86 7.43 -8.51 8.77
C ASP A 86 8.18 -8.68 10.11
N SER A 87 7.47 -8.50 11.22
CA SER A 87 8.07 -8.61 12.57
C SER A 87 8.59 -10.00 12.93
N THR A 88 8.00 -11.07 12.37
CA THR A 88 8.38 -12.45 12.68
C THR A 88 9.73 -12.81 12.07
N SER A 89 9.91 -12.54 10.77
CA SER A 89 11.18 -12.74 10.06
C SER A 89 12.14 -11.56 10.22
N LYS A 90 11.70 -10.44 10.82
CA LYS A 90 12.47 -9.18 10.92
C LYS A 90 12.96 -8.70 9.56
N THR A 91 12.07 -8.78 8.57
CA THR A 91 12.37 -8.38 7.19
C THR A 91 11.65 -7.10 6.86
N LEU A 92 12.39 -6.08 6.43
CA LEU A 92 11.84 -4.88 5.80
C LEU A 92 11.84 -5.10 4.28
N PHE A 93 10.73 -4.78 3.63
CA PHE A 93 10.57 -4.76 2.19
C PHE A 93 10.46 -3.32 1.72
N ILE A 94 11.10 -3.02 0.60
CA ILE A 94 11.07 -1.70 -0.05
C ILE A 94 10.73 -1.93 -1.51
N LEU A 95 9.59 -1.40 -1.94
CA LEU A 95 9.16 -1.37 -3.34
C LEU A 95 9.26 0.07 -3.82
N TRP A 96 9.80 0.29 -5.01
CA TRP A 96 9.89 1.63 -5.60
C TRP A 96 9.86 1.57 -7.13
N THR A 97 9.61 2.72 -7.73
CA THR A 97 9.64 2.91 -9.18
C THR A 97 11.05 3.30 -9.61
N HIS A 98 11.63 2.57 -10.56
CA HIS A 98 12.89 2.92 -11.21
C HIS A 98 12.63 3.33 -12.65
N MET A 99 13.05 4.53 -13.04
CA MET A 99 12.99 5.03 -14.40
C MET A 99 14.40 5.02 -15.00
N PRO A 100 14.82 3.93 -15.66
CA PRO A 100 16.11 3.90 -16.35
C PRO A 100 16.18 4.92 -17.50
N SER A 101 15.02 5.35 -18.01
CA SER A 101 14.87 6.42 -18.99
C SER A 101 13.56 7.18 -18.75
N GLY A 102 13.40 8.36 -19.34
CA GLY A 102 12.18 9.17 -19.18
C GLY A 102 10.91 8.61 -19.84
N MET A 103 10.96 7.41 -20.44
CA MET A 103 9.83 6.81 -21.15
C MET A 103 9.40 5.45 -20.60
N SER A 104 10.12 4.87 -19.64
CA SER A 104 9.77 3.58 -19.05
C SER A 104 10.04 3.64 -17.56
N SER A 105 9.17 2.98 -16.80
CA SER A 105 9.42 2.69 -15.40
C SER A 105 9.45 1.18 -15.16
N GLU A 106 10.13 0.78 -14.10
CA GLU A 106 10.27 -0.58 -13.62
C GLU A 106 9.88 -0.59 -12.13
N LEU A 107 9.26 -1.66 -11.67
CA LEU A 107 9.01 -1.88 -10.25
C LEU A 107 10.14 -2.69 -9.65
N ILE A 108 10.93 -2.08 -8.77
CA ILE A 108 12.04 -2.75 -8.12
C ILE A 108 11.68 -3.03 -6.66
N LEU A 109 11.95 -4.25 -6.22
CA LEU A 109 11.76 -4.69 -4.84
C LEU A 109 13.09 -5.14 -4.25
N ALA A 110 13.40 -4.62 -3.07
CA ALA A 110 14.50 -5.11 -2.24
C ALA A 110 13.99 -5.46 -0.85
N SER A 111 14.74 -6.33 -0.17
CA SER A 111 14.52 -6.62 1.24
C SER A 111 15.78 -6.39 2.07
N TYR A 112 15.56 -5.96 3.31
CA TYR A 112 16.57 -5.82 4.35
C TYR A 112 16.23 -6.79 5.48
N HIS A 113 16.99 -7.89 5.52
CA HIS A 113 16.76 -9.02 6.43
C HIS A 113 17.97 -9.18 7.34
N GLU A 114 17.75 -9.20 8.65
CA GLU A 114 18.79 -9.39 9.66
C GLU A 114 20.02 -8.47 9.50
N GLY A 115 19.78 -7.20 9.17
CA GLY A 115 20.85 -6.21 9.02
C GLY A 115 21.56 -6.24 7.66
N LYS A 116 21.09 -7.06 6.71
CA LYS A 116 21.70 -7.23 5.38
C LYS A 116 20.69 -7.02 4.27
N TRP A 117 21.13 -6.32 3.23
CA TRP A 117 20.39 -6.26 1.97
C TRP A 117 20.41 -7.61 1.27
N GLN A 118 19.26 -8.02 0.77
CA GLN A 118 19.14 -9.09 -0.20
C GLN A 118 19.30 -8.53 -1.62
N HIS A 119 19.40 -9.41 -2.61
CA HIS A 119 19.36 -9.01 -4.00
C HIS A 119 18.02 -8.33 -4.31
N ALA A 120 18.08 -7.17 -4.97
CA ALA A 120 16.89 -6.51 -5.49
C ALA A 120 16.44 -7.20 -6.78
N ILE A 121 15.14 -7.22 -7.02
CA ILE A 121 14.53 -7.85 -8.19
C ILE A 121 13.61 -6.86 -8.89
N ALA A 122 13.49 -6.96 -10.21
CA ALA A 122 12.44 -6.29 -10.95
C ALA A 122 11.17 -7.14 -10.92
N ILE A 123 10.10 -6.63 -10.33
CA ILE A 123 8.78 -7.27 -10.35
C ILE A 123 8.17 -7.10 -11.74
N ASP A 124 8.25 -5.88 -12.28
CA ASP A 124 7.76 -5.55 -13.60
C ASP A 124 8.71 -4.57 -14.29
N SER A 125 8.89 -4.73 -15.60
CA SER A 125 9.87 -3.99 -16.39
C SER A 125 9.37 -3.73 -17.81
N GLN A 126 8.06 -3.54 -17.99
CA GLN A 126 7.51 -3.25 -19.31
C GLN A 126 7.97 -1.87 -19.80
N GLY A 127 8.30 -1.80 -21.10
CA GLY A 127 8.57 -0.51 -21.73
C GLY A 127 7.30 0.32 -21.91
N TYR A 128 7.41 1.64 -21.76
CA TYR A 128 6.29 2.58 -21.95
C TYR A 128 5.15 2.46 -20.94
N GLU A 129 5.45 1.98 -19.74
CA GLU A 129 4.52 1.94 -18.61
C GLU A 129 5.00 2.82 -17.47
N ASN A 130 4.05 3.53 -16.84
CA ASN A 130 4.26 4.31 -15.64
C ASN A 130 3.55 3.62 -14.46
N HIS A 131 4.34 3.22 -13.47
CA HIS A 131 3.83 2.63 -12.24
C HIS A 131 3.69 3.69 -11.15
N LEU A 132 2.47 3.89 -10.66
CA LEU A 132 2.11 4.94 -9.71
C LEU A 132 1.41 4.34 -8.47
N ASN A 133 1.30 5.14 -7.40
CA ASN A 133 0.46 4.81 -6.24
C ASN A 133 0.77 3.43 -5.61
N LEU A 134 2.06 3.12 -5.46
CA LEU A 134 2.52 1.82 -4.95
C LEU A 134 1.96 1.54 -3.54
N ARG A 135 1.62 0.29 -3.24
CA ARG A 135 1.25 -0.18 -1.91
C ARG A 135 1.84 -1.55 -1.64
N LEU A 136 2.18 -1.80 -0.38
CA LEU A 136 2.60 -3.12 0.09
C LEU A 136 1.69 -3.61 1.23
N GLY A 137 1.44 -4.91 1.24
CA GLY A 137 0.75 -5.61 2.34
C GLY A 137 1.40 -6.96 2.60
N ILE A 138 1.19 -7.52 3.79
CA ILE A 138 1.78 -8.81 4.20
C ILE A 138 0.69 -9.73 4.70
N THR A 139 0.77 -11.00 4.31
CA THR A 139 0.07 -12.12 4.95
C THR A 139 1.06 -13.20 5.39
N ARG A 140 0.67 -13.99 6.40
CA ARG A 140 1.53 -15.03 7.02
C ARG A 140 0.97 -16.44 6.90
N ARG A 141 -0.16 -16.58 6.21
CA ARG A 141 -0.87 -17.84 6.07
C ARG A 141 -1.40 -17.96 4.65
N VAL A 142 -1.32 -19.18 4.13
CA VAL A 142 -1.90 -19.59 2.85
C VAL A 142 -2.86 -20.73 3.12
N SER A 143 -3.93 -20.81 2.35
CA SER A 143 -4.83 -21.96 2.37
C SER A 143 -4.22 -23.08 1.53
N GLN A 144 -3.86 -24.21 2.13
CA GLN A 144 -3.21 -25.33 1.45
C GLN A 144 -4.18 -26.49 1.22
N LEU A 145 -4.25 -26.99 -0.02
CA LEU A 145 -5.05 -28.16 -0.38
C LEU A 145 -4.49 -29.41 0.31
N GLN A 146 -5.35 -30.10 1.06
CA GLN A 146 -5.05 -31.32 1.79
C GLN A 146 -5.37 -32.56 0.92
N LYS A 147 -4.83 -33.72 1.34
CA LYS A 147 -5.02 -35.00 0.60
C LYS A 147 -6.48 -35.44 0.48
N ASP A 148 -7.33 -35.00 1.40
CA ASP A 148 -8.76 -35.30 1.41
C ASP A 148 -9.59 -34.31 0.56
N GLY A 149 -8.94 -33.38 -0.14
CA GLY A 149 -9.58 -32.35 -0.96
C GLY A 149 -10.11 -31.15 -0.17
N THR A 150 -9.89 -31.11 1.15
CA THR A 150 -10.19 -29.93 1.97
C THR A 150 -9.03 -28.94 1.94
N TYR A 151 -9.25 -27.73 2.47
CA TYR A 151 -8.19 -26.75 2.60
C TYR A 151 -7.92 -26.47 4.08
N ALA A 152 -6.66 -26.32 4.43
CA ALA A 152 -6.22 -25.95 5.76
C ALA A 152 -5.14 -24.88 5.69
N ASP A 153 -5.14 -23.96 6.63
CA ASP A 153 -4.11 -22.94 6.71
C ASP A 153 -2.72 -23.55 6.95
N ALA A 154 -1.75 -23.09 6.18
CA ALA A 154 -0.33 -23.34 6.37
C ALA A 154 0.43 -22.02 6.57
N PRO A 155 1.49 -22.00 7.41
CA PRO A 155 2.35 -20.83 7.52
C PRO A 155 3.08 -20.56 6.20
N ALA A 156 3.03 -19.31 5.72
CA ALA A 156 3.77 -18.85 4.56
C ALA A 156 3.84 -17.32 4.59
N LEU A 157 5.02 -16.73 4.37
CA LEU A 157 5.17 -15.29 4.29
C LEU A 157 4.94 -14.85 2.85
N ILE A 158 3.87 -14.09 2.62
CA ILE A 158 3.50 -13.58 1.31
C ILE A 158 3.51 -12.05 1.37
N LEU A 159 4.25 -11.43 0.45
CA LEU A 159 4.17 -10.01 0.20
C LEU A 159 3.18 -9.77 -0.94
N HIS A 160 2.33 -8.76 -0.75
CA HIS A 160 1.37 -8.28 -1.73
C HIS A 160 1.82 -6.91 -2.20
N ALA A 161 1.93 -6.71 -3.51
CA ALA A 161 2.19 -5.40 -4.09
C ALA A 161 0.99 -4.95 -4.93
N LEU A 162 0.63 -3.68 -4.80
CA LEU A 162 -0.36 -3.01 -5.65
C LEU A 162 0.25 -1.77 -6.26
N TRP A 163 -0.20 -1.44 -7.46
CA TRP A 163 0.13 -0.19 -8.12
C TRP A 163 -0.94 0.16 -9.14
N TRP A 164 -0.87 1.39 -9.63
CA TRP A 164 -1.67 1.90 -10.73
C TRP A 164 -0.80 2.00 -11.97
N ASP A 165 -1.15 1.27 -13.01
CA ASP A 165 -0.50 1.37 -14.31
C ASP A 165 -1.17 2.42 -15.18
N SER A 166 -0.33 3.19 -15.87
CA SER A 166 -0.75 4.14 -16.88
C SER A 166 0.14 3.98 -18.11
N ASN A 167 -0.47 3.60 -19.24
CA ASN A 167 0.21 3.44 -20.52
C ASN A 167 -0.68 3.96 -21.67
N ALA A 168 -0.21 3.85 -22.90
CA ALA A 168 -0.94 4.35 -24.08
C ALA A 168 -2.27 3.61 -24.36
N HIS A 169 -2.45 2.41 -23.82
CA HIS A 169 -3.64 1.57 -24.02
C HIS A 169 -4.68 1.74 -22.92
N GLY A 170 -4.33 2.40 -21.82
CA GLY A 170 -5.26 2.72 -20.74
C GLY A 170 -4.58 2.77 -19.39
N GLU A 171 -5.43 2.78 -18.37
CA GLU A 171 -5.02 2.80 -16.99
C GLU A 171 -5.74 1.68 -16.25
N GLU A 172 -5.04 1.01 -15.34
CA GLU A 172 -5.61 -0.08 -14.54
C GLU A 172 -4.87 -0.25 -13.22
N ALA A 173 -5.57 -0.81 -12.22
CA ALA A 173 -4.95 -1.22 -10.98
C ALA A 173 -4.39 -2.64 -11.14
N ARG A 174 -3.14 -2.84 -10.70
CA ARG A 174 -2.43 -4.11 -10.81
C ARG A 174 -2.11 -4.68 -9.44
N TYR A 175 -1.87 -5.98 -9.42
CA TYR A 175 -1.55 -6.73 -8.23
C TYR A 175 -0.45 -7.75 -8.50
N ALA A 176 0.51 -7.85 -7.59
CA ALA A 176 1.45 -8.96 -7.54
C ALA A 176 1.40 -9.69 -6.20
N LEU A 177 1.48 -11.02 -6.27
CA LEU A 177 1.69 -11.89 -5.11
C LEU A 177 3.13 -12.41 -5.16
N LEU A 178 3.88 -12.17 -4.08
CA LEU A 178 5.31 -12.46 -4.01
C LEU A 178 5.60 -13.36 -2.79
N PRO A 179 5.79 -14.68 -3.00
CA PRO A 179 6.20 -15.58 -1.94
C PRO A 179 7.60 -15.26 -1.44
N ILE A 180 7.76 -15.19 -0.12
CA ILE A 180 9.03 -14.87 0.54
C ILE A 180 9.65 -16.15 1.11
N GLU A 181 10.88 -16.45 0.70
CA GLU A 181 11.68 -17.55 1.22
C GLU A 181 13.01 -17.00 1.77
N ASN A 182 13.30 -17.27 3.04
CA ASN A 182 14.55 -16.84 3.71
C ASN A 182 14.81 -15.32 3.59
N GLY A 183 13.76 -14.51 3.66
CA GLY A 183 13.85 -13.05 3.58
C GLY A 183 14.00 -12.50 2.16
N ALA A 184 14.01 -13.35 1.12
CA ALA A 184 14.11 -12.95 -0.29
C ALA A 184 12.85 -13.37 -1.08
N VAL A 185 12.58 -12.69 -2.18
CA VAL A 185 11.51 -13.08 -3.11
C VAL A 185 12.03 -14.15 -4.07
N SER A 186 11.21 -15.18 -4.32
CA SER A 186 11.44 -16.11 -5.42
C SER A 186 10.98 -15.46 -6.73
N GLU A 187 11.90 -14.99 -7.57
CA GLU A 187 11.61 -14.40 -8.89
C GLU A 187 10.75 -15.33 -9.76
N SER A 188 11.00 -16.64 -9.66
CA SER A 188 10.26 -17.66 -10.42
C SER A 188 8.82 -17.89 -9.97
N SER A 189 8.39 -17.21 -8.90
CA SER A 189 7.09 -17.40 -8.24
C SER A 189 6.29 -16.10 -8.16
N ILE A 190 6.70 -15.06 -8.90
CA ILE A 190 5.97 -13.80 -8.99
C ILE A 190 4.78 -14.00 -9.91
N GLU A 191 3.60 -13.67 -9.40
CA GLU A 191 2.34 -13.70 -10.16
C GLU A 191 1.78 -12.29 -10.22
N ILE A 192 1.60 -11.77 -11.44
CA ILE A 192 1.05 -10.43 -11.71
C ILE A 192 -0.30 -10.57 -12.38
N HIS A 193 -1.28 -9.80 -11.89
CA HIS A 193 -2.66 -9.79 -12.36
C HIS A 193 -3.17 -8.36 -12.53
N SER A 194 -4.08 -8.16 -13.48
CA SER A 194 -4.95 -6.99 -13.41
C SER A 194 -5.99 -7.22 -12.31
N LEU A 195 -6.28 -6.18 -11.52
CA LEU A 195 -7.24 -6.31 -10.43
C LEU A 195 -8.69 -6.48 -10.94
N ASP A 196 -8.96 -6.08 -12.18
CA ASP A 196 -10.26 -6.26 -12.81
C ASP A 196 -10.63 -7.75 -13.02
N GLU A 197 -9.63 -8.64 -13.10
CA GLU A 197 -9.80 -10.10 -13.14
C GLU A 197 -10.52 -10.64 -11.89
N PHE A 198 -10.46 -9.92 -10.76
CA PHE A 198 -11.06 -10.33 -9.48
C PHE A 198 -12.45 -9.76 -9.22
N VAL A 199 -12.99 -8.97 -10.15
CA VAL A 199 -14.35 -8.44 -10.03
C VAL A 199 -15.23 -9.05 -11.09
N THR A 200 -16.49 -9.29 -10.75
CA THR A 200 -17.47 -9.66 -11.77
C THR A 200 -17.67 -8.45 -12.68
N ASP A 201 -17.71 -8.68 -13.99
CA ASP A 201 -17.86 -7.65 -15.02
C ASP A 201 -18.98 -6.66 -14.63
N GLY A 202 -18.56 -5.51 -14.09
CA GLY A 202 -19.44 -4.58 -13.40
C GLY A 202 -20.29 -3.78 -14.36
N GLY A 203 -21.41 -4.33 -14.83
CA GLY A 203 -22.52 -3.57 -15.43
C GLY A 203 -22.16 -2.53 -16.51
N GLU A 204 -23.05 -1.54 -16.67
CA GLU A 204 -22.84 -0.40 -17.56
C GLU A 204 -21.97 0.68 -16.90
N LEU A 205 -21.40 1.59 -17.72
CA LEU A 205 -20.66 2.77 -17.27
C LEU A 205 -21.48 3.58 -16.25
N ASN A 206 -20.93 3.83 -15.06
CA ASN A 206 -21.59 4.68 -14.08
C ASN A 206 -21.59 6.13 -14.55
N THR A 207 -22.77 6.77 -14.46
CA THR A 207 -22.91 8.19 -14.74
C THR A 207 -22.31 9.00 -13.60
N VAL A 208 -21.43 9.93 -13.94
CA VAL A 208 -20.79 10.88 -13.02
C VAL A 208 -21.02 12.31 -13.52
N ASP A 209 -20.86 13.29 -12.64
CA ASP A 209 -20.92 14.69 -13.03
C ASP A 209 -19.89 15.03 -14.13
N PRO A 210 -20.18 15.99 -15.04
CA PRO A 210 -19.24 16.39 -16.09
C PRO A 210 -17.88 16.90 -15.60
N ASN A 211 -17.81 17.35 -14.35
CA ASN A 211 -16.59 17.83 -13.71
C ASN A 211 -15.99 16.81 -12.73
N PHE A 212 -16.39 15.54 -12.83
CA PHE A 212 -15.89 14.47 -11.97
C PHE A 212 -14.36 14.33 -12.11
N ASN A 213 -13.65 14.42 -10.98
CA ASN A 213 -12.22 14.19 -10.93
C ASN A 213 -11.95 12.68 -10.77
N SER A 214 -11.49 12.03 -11.84
CA SER A 214 -11.21 10.59 -11.83
C SER A 214 -10.01 10.19 -10.97
N GLU A 215 -9.25 11.14 -10.42
CA GLU A 215 -8.08 10.86 -9.60
C GLU A 215 -8.39 9.95 -8.41
N ILE A 216 -9.58 10.08 -7.80
CA ILE A 216 -10.00 9.20 -6.69
C ILE A 216 -9.99 7.70 -7.04
N LEU A 217 -10.09 7.36 -8.33
CA LEU A 217 -10.10 5.98 -8.83
C LEU A 217 -8.68 5.40 -9.00
N ARG A 218 -7.64 6.24 -8.99
CA ARG A 218 -6.26 5.83 -9.33
C ARG A 218 -5.41 5.40 -8.14
N HIS A 219 -5.98 5.36 -6.93
CA HIS A 219 -5.23 5.06 -5.71
C HIS A 219 -5.68 3.71 -5.14
N PRO A 220 -5.13 2.59 -5.61
CA PRO A 220 -5.39 1.31 -4.98
C PRO A 220 -4.91 1.35 -3.52
N ALA A 221 -5.57 0.58 -2.68
CA ALA A 221 -5.27 0.44 -1.28
C ALA A 221 -5.35 -1.02 -0.86
N ILE A 222 -4.53 -1.36 0.13
CA ILE A 222 -4.46 -2.70 0.71
C ILE A 222 -4.61 -2.61 2.22
N VAL A 223 -5.42 -3.51 2.77
CA VAL A 223 -5.65 -3.64 4.20
C VAL A 223 -5.47 -5.10 4.57
N SER A 224 -4.40 -5.40 5.30
CA SER A 224 -4.18 -6.75 5.82
C SER A 224 -5.22 -7.09 6.89
N SER A 225 -5.78 -8.30 6.82
CA SER A 225 -6.68 -8.76 7.88
C SER A 225 -5.94 -8.90 9.22
N PRO A 226 -6.63 -8.77 10.37
CA PRO A 226 -5.99 -8.89 11.68
C PRO A 226 -5.28 -10.23 11.91
N MET A 227 -5.78 -11.31 11.28
CA MET A 227 -5.19 -12.64 11.33
C MET A 227 -4.10 -12.88 10.26
N GLN A 228 -3.89 -11.92 9.36
CA GLN A 228 -2.91 -11.98 8.27
C GLN A 228 -3.09 -13.22 7.38
N THR A 229 -4.34 -13.64 7.18
CA THR A 229 -4.74 -14.75 6.30
C THR A 229 -5.21 -14.26 4.93
N SER A 230 -5.42 -12.96 4.79
CA SER A 230 -6.02 -12.33 3.62
C SER A 230 -5.69 -10.84 3.58
N VAL A 231 -5.88 -10.26 2.41
CA VAL A 231 -5.85 -8.81 2.21
C VAL A 231 -7.17 -8.35 1.60
N ASP A 232 -7.71 -7.27 2.13
CA ASP A 232 -8.77 -6.51 1.48
C ASP A 232 -8.13 -5.45 0.60
N ILE A 233 -8.50 -5.44 -0.67
CA ILE A 233 -7.99 -4.51 -1.67
C ILE A 233 -9.14 -3.63 -2.13
N VAL A 234 -8.91 -2.32 -2.14
CA VAL A 234 -9.84 -1.33 -2.69
C VAL A 234 -9.16 -0.68 -3.88
N PHE A 235 -9.84 -0.61 -5.02
CA PHE A 235 -9.29 -0.02 -6.24
C PHE A 235 -10.39 0.58 -7.12
N GLY A 236 -10.04 1.55 -7.96
CA GLY A 236 -10.97 2.12 -8.93
C GLY A 236 -10.87 1.49 -10.31
N ASP A 237 -11.94 1.62 -11.09
CA ASP A 237 -12.02 1.33 -12.52
C ASP A 237 -12.40 2.62 -13.24
N THR A 238 -11.45 3.20 -13.97
CA THR A 238 -11.65 4.45 -14.74
C THR A 238 -12.45 4.23 -16.02
N LYS A 239 -12.54 3.00 -16.54
CA LYS A 239 -13.32 2.68 -17.73
C LYS A 239 -14.81 2.63 -17.41
N LYS A 240 -15.17 2.27 -16.17
CA LYS A 240 -16.56 2.13 -15.70
C LYS A 240 -16.98 3.15 -14.67
N ASN A 241 -16.07 4.01 -14.24
CA ASN A 241 -16.24 4.90 -13.10
C ASN A 241 -16.76 4.12 -11.89
N SER A 242 -16.06 3.09 -11.42
CA SER A 242 -16.48 2.32 -10.23
C SER A 242 -15.35 2.17 -9.24
N ILE A 243 -15.70 1.89 -7.98
CA ILE A 243 -14.75 1.51 -6.94
C ILE A 243 -15.10 0.08 -6.52
N HIS A 244 -14.10 -0.78 -6.48
CA HIS A 244 -14.22 -2.17 -6.14
C HIS A 244 -13.52 -2.45 -4.81
N LYS A 245 -14.10 -3.36 -4.03
CA LYS A 245 -13.45 -4.01 -2.88
C LYS A 245 -13.38 -5.52 -3.14
N VAL A 246 -12.20 -6.11 -3.05
CA VAL A 246 -11.98 -7.56 -3.18
C VAL A 246 -11.18 -8.08 -2.00
N SER A 247 -11.58 -9.21 -1.42
CA SER A 247 -10.80 -9.90 -0.39
C SER A 247 -10.03 -11.05 -1.02
N LEU A 248 -8.70 -10.95 -1.10
CA LEU A 248 -7.84 -11.98 -1.66
C LEU A 248 -7.30 -12.89 -0.56
N HIS A 249 -7.46 -14.20 -0.74
CA HIS A 249 -6.92 -15.23 0.14
C HIS A 249 -5.83 -15.99 -0.63
N PRO A 250 -4.57 -15.90 -0.22
CA PRO A 250 -3.51 -16.71 -0.79
C PRO A 250 -3.82 -18.20 -0.62
N ILE A 251 -3.74 -18.96 -1.71
CA ILE A 251 -3.86 -20.42 -1.69
C ILE A 251 -2.53 -21.02 -2.10
N ALA A 252 -1.99 -21.97 -1.35
CA ALA A 252 -0.86 -22.76 -1.81
C ALA A 252 -1.38 -24.00 -2.55
N ASP A 253 -1.51 -23.89 -3.88
CA ASP A 253 -1.70 -25.05 -4.75
C ASP A 253 -0.41 -25.32 -5.52
N THR A 254 0.41 -26.23 -4.98
CA THR A 254 1.75 -26.53 -5.48
C THR A 254 2.70 -25.32 -5.49
N ARG A 255 3.02 -24.74 -6.65
CA ARG A 255 3.93 -23.59 -6.83
C ARG A 255 3.21 -22.26 -7.08
N ILE A 256 1.89 -22.30 -7.25
CA ILE A 256 1.10 -21.15 -7.69
C ILE A 256 0.26 -20.67 -6.51
N HIS A 257 0.32 -19.38 -6.26
CA HIS A 257 -0.47 -18.72 -5.23
C HIS A 257 -1.66 -18.01 -5.87
N ILE A 258 -2.76 -18.73 -6.07
CA ILE A 258 -3.93 -18.13 -6.70
C ILE A 258 -4.64 -17.23 -5.68
N PRO A 259 -4.81 -15.92 -5.95
CA PRO A 259 -5.74 -15.09 -5.21
C PRO A 259 -7.17 -15.53 -5.54
N VAL A 260 -7.74 -16.39 -4.71
CA VAL A 260 -9.15 -16.76 -4.81
C VAL A 260 -9.92 -15.87 -3.85
N GLY A 261 -10.73 -14.95 -4.35
CA GLY A 261 -11.71 -14.34 -3.48
C GLY A 261 -12.82 -15.35 -3.18
N VAL A 262 -13.44 -15.28 -2.00
CA VAL A 262 -14.27 -16.38 -1.46
C VAL A 262 -15.75 -16.01 -1.42
N VAL A 263 -16.62 -16.81 -2.06
CA VAL A 263 -18.05 -16.93 -1.70
C VAL A 263 -18.25 -18.19 -0.86
N GLY A 264 -18.80 -18.04 0.35
CA GLY A 264 -19.43 -19.15 1.09
C GLY A 264 -18.52 -20.35 1.39
N GLY A 265 -17.69 -20.24 2.42
CA GLY A 265 -17.16 -21.39 3.17
C GLY A 265 -16.19 -22.32 2.44
N GLY A 266 -15.74 -22.01 1.22
CA GLY A 266 -14.68 -22.77 0.57
C GLY A 266 -14.06 -22.04 -0.64
N PRO A 267 -12.83 -22.42 -1.04
CA PRO A 267 -12.07 -21.83 -2.16
C PRO A 267 -12.63 -22.17 -3.55
N LYS A 268 -13.88 -22.63 -3.65
CA LYS A 268 -14.62 -22.82 -4.91
C LYS A 268 -15.65 -21.73 -5.17
N GLY A 269 -15.93 -20.86 -4.21
CA GLY A 269 -16.75 -19.68 -4.46
C GLY A 269 -15.84 -18.57 -4.94
N GLY A 270 -16.12 -17.99 -6.11
CA GLY A 270 -15.32 -16.91 -6.69
C GLY A 270 -15.25 -15.65 -5.82
N PRO A 271 -14.53 -14.61 -6.25
CA PRO A 271 -14.33 -13.42 -5.45
C PRO A 271 -15.63 -12.76 -5.00
N LYS A 272 -15.81 -12.63 -3.69
CA LYS A 272 -16.77 -11.69 -3.10
C LYS A 272 -16.23 -10.28 -3.35
N SER A 273 -16.43 -9.82 -4.58
CA SER A 273 -16.22 -8.44 -4.97
C SER A 273 -17.45 -7.64 -4.56
N LEU A 274 -17.21 -6.51 -3.90
CA LEU A 274 -18.21 -5.47 -3.75
C LEU A 274 -17.90 -4.41 -4.80
N SER A 275 -18.77 -4.27 -5.79
CA SER A 275 -18.74 -3.14 -6.72
C SER A 275 -19.57 -2.01 -6.13
N MET A 276 -18.96 -0.83 -6.02
CA MET A 276 -19.60 0.38 -5.51
C MET A 276 -19.60 1.41 -6.63
N PRO A 277 -20.71 2.16 -6.82
CA PRO A 277 -20.67 3.34 -7.66
C PRO A 277 -19.63 4.33 -7.11
N PRO A 278 -19.08 5.24 -7.91
CA PRO A 278 -18.19 6.28 -7.43
C PRO A 278 -19.03 7.35 -6.70
N PRO A 279 -18.43 8.30 -5.97
CA PRO A 279 -19.17 9.48 -5.53
C PRO A 279 -19.65 10.25 -6.77
N ALA A 280 -20.96 10.48 -6.90
CA ALA A 280 -21.55 11.07 -8.10
C ALA A 280 -20.96 12.45 -8.47
N SER A 281 -20.59 13.23 -7.45
CA SER A 281 -20.14 14.61 -7.53
C SER A 281 -18.77 14.84 -6.88
N PHE A 282 -17.76 14.05 -7.24
CA PHE A 282 -16.40 14.27 -6.75
C PHE A 282 -15.65 15.30 -7.62
N THR A 283 -15.50 16.53 -7.11
CA THR A 283 -14.82 17.64 -7.82
C THR A 283 -13.59 18.16 -7.08
N ALA A 284 -13.21 17.52 -5.97
CA ALA A 284 -12.07 17.97 -5.17
C ALA A 284 -10.76 17.79 -5.94
N ASP A 285 -9.90 18.81 -5.95
CA ASP A 285 -8.55 18.76 -6.52
C ASP A 285 -7.60 18.04 -5.56
N TRP A 286 -7.89 16.76 -5.30
CA TRP A 286 -6.99 15.90 -4.53
C TRP A 286 -5.75 15.63 -5.35
N ARG A 287 -4.60 15.82 -4.70
CA ARG A 287 -3.28 15.59 -5.30
C ARG A 287 -2.44 14.76 -4.35
N GLY A 288 -1.60 13.91 -4.93
CA GLY A 288 -0.70 13.05 -4.17
C GLY A 288 -1.42 11.89 -3.48
N PRO A 289 -0.82 11.30 -2.44
CA PRO A 289 -1.33 10.07 -1.86
C PRO A 289 -2.75 10.21 -1.27
N ILE A 290 -3.64 9.29 -1.65
CA ILE A 290 -4.90 9.04 -0.95
C ILE A 290 -4.69 7.89 0.04
N THR A 291 -5.09 8.12 1.29
CA THR A 291 -5.23 7.07 2.31
C THR A 291 -6.63 6.49 2.27
N VAL A 292 -6.74 5.17 2.28
CA VAL A 292 -8.02 4.46 2.42
C VAL A 292 -8.07 3.77 3.77
N ILE A 293 -9.14 4.02 4.53
CA ILE A 293 -9.44 3.34 5.79
C ILE A 293 -10.64 2.42 5.53
N GLU A 294 -10.48 1.14 5.85
CA GLU A 294 -11.53 0.13 5.73
C GLU A 294 -11.93 -0.38 7.13
N ARG A 295 -13.24 -0.45 7.37
CA ARG A 295 -13.82 -1.02 8.59
C ARG A 295 -15.12 -1.75 8.24
N GLY A 296 -15.01 -3.02 7.83
CA GLY A 296 -16.14 -3.86 7.48
C GLY A 296 -16.77 -3.45 6.14
N ASP A 297 -17.96 -2.87 6.18
CA ASP A 297 -18.67 -2.34 5.01
C ASP A 297 -18.45 -0.83 4.79
N ARG A 298 -17.69 -0.19 5.68
CA ARG A 298 -17.36 1.24 5.58
C ARG A 298 -15.99 1.46 4.98
N LEU A 299 -15.91 2.44 4.09
CA LEU A 299 -14.66 2.93 3.50
C LEU A 299 -14.54 4.43 3.72
N VAL A 300 -13.33 4.90 3.99
CA VAL A 300 -13.02 6.33 3.98
C VAL A 300 -11.83 6.56 3.08
N PHE A 301 -11.99 7.51 2.16
CA PHE A 301 -10.91 8.03 1.35
C PHE A 301 -10.51 9.37 1.95
N ALA A 302 -9.22 9.58 2.17
CA ALA A 302 -8.69 10.79 2.77
C ALA A 302 -7.45 11.29 2.01
N ASN A 303 -7.40 12.61 1.78
CA ASN A 303 -6.27 13.30 1.15
C ASN A 303 -5.86 14.49 2.02
N ALA A 304 -4.61 14.48 2.46
CA ALA A 304 -4.05 15.54 3.31
C ALA A 304 -3.32 16.59 2.47
N THR A 305 -3.66 17.85 2.67
CA THR A 305 -2.95 19.01 2.11
C THR A 305 -2.17 19.74 3.21
N ASP A 306 -1.55 20.87 2.87
CA ASP A 306 -0.92 21.76 3.85
C ASP A 306 -1.92 22.38 4.84
N LYS A 307 -3.19 22.49 4.44
CA LYS A 307 -4.24 23.24 5.17
C LYS A 307 -5.39 22.39 5.68
N ALA A 308 -5.63 21.23 5.09
CA ALA A 308 -6.80 20.42 5.43
C ALA A 308 -6.55 18.92 5.23
N LEU A 309 -7.20 18.11 6.06
CA LEU A 309 -7.48 16.72 5.73
C LEU A 309 -8.86 16.67 5.09
N ASN A 310 -8.92 16.41 3.79
CA ASN A 310 -10.16 16.18 3.07
C ASN A 310 -10.51 14.70 3.15
N TYR A 311 -11.78 14.36 3.34
CA TYR A 311 -12.21 12.97 3.38
C TYR A 311 -13.66 12.80 2.94
N LEU A 312 -13.99 11.59 2.51
CA LEU A 312 -15.37 11.18 2.20
C LEU A 312 -15.55 9.72 2.61
N THR A 313 -16.78 9.36 2.97
CA THR A 313 -17.10 8.05 3.55
C THR A 313 -18.11 7.33 2.67
N TYR A 314 -17.88 6.05 2.42
CA TYR A 314 -18.89 5.12 1.93
C TYR A 314 -19.47 4.35 3.11
N SER A 315 -20.79 4.41 3.27
CA SER A 315 -21.53 3.65 4.28
C SER A 315 -22.98 3.48 3.84
N ASP A 316 -23.62 2.38 4.20
CA ASP A 316 -25.04 2.12 3.90
C ASP A 316 -25.39 2.26 2.41
N GLY A 317 -24.45 1.89 1.52
CA GLY A 317 -24.64 1.92 0.07
C GLY A 317 -24.47 3.30 -0.59
N ALA A 318 -24.01 4.32 0.14
CA ALA A 318 -23.87 5.68 -0.39
C ALA A 318 -22.56 6.36 0.04
N TRP A 319 -22.06 7.23 -0.83
CA TRP A 319 -20.97 8.15 -0.52
C TRP A 319 -21.50 9.41 0.15
N THR A 320 -20.78 9.92 1.15
CA THR A 320 -20.99 11.27 1.66
C THR A 320 -20.32 12.29 0.75
N ASP A 321 -20.76 13.55 0.85
CA ASP A 321 -20.00 14.68 0.31
C ASP A 321 -18.59 14.76 0.91
N VAL A 322 -17.68 15.41 0.20
CA VAL A 322 -16.32 15.70 0.68
C VAL A 322 -16.40 16.62 1.89
N LYS A 323 -15.83 16.17 3.00
CA LYS A 323 -15.66 16.92 4.25
C LYS A 323 -14.20 17.34 4.39
N ALA A 324 -13.96 18.41 5.15
CA ALA A 324 -12.62 18.91 5.40
C ALA A 324 -12.41 19.19 6.89
N ILE A 325 -11.26 18.77 7.41
CA ILE A 325 -10.77 19.11 8.74
C ILE A 325 -9.60 20.07 8.56
N ALA A 326 -9.75 21.31 9.01
CA ALA A 326 -8.67 22.29 8.94
C ALA A 326 -7.48 21.86 9.80
N LEU A 327 -6.29 21.83 9.20
CA LEU A 327 -5.04 21.51 9.86
C LEU A 327 -4.44 22.77 10.48
N SER A 328 -3.67 22.57 11.56
CA SER A 328 -2.98 23.65 12.25
C SER A 328 -1.75 23.14 12.99
N ASN A 329 -0.98 24.03 13.59
CA ASN A 329 0.11 23.65 14.50
C ASN A 329 -0.33 22.82 15.72
N LYS A 330 -1.63 22.80 16.04
CA LYS A 330 -2.21 21.99 17.13
C LYS A 330 -2.90 20.72 16.64
N LEU A 331 -3.17 20.60 15.34
CA LEU A 331 -3.85 19.46 14.73
C LEU A 331 -3.12 19.09 13.44
N SER A 332 -2.21 18.13 13.56
CA SER A 332 -1.45 17.61 12.43
C SER A 332 -2.34 16.73 11.53
N ALA A 333 -1.89 16.48 10.31
CA ALA A 333 -2.56 15.58 9.38
C ALA A 333 -2.71 14.16 9.98
N GLU A 334 -1.68 13.63 10.66
CA GLU A 334 -1.76 12.30 11.28
C GLU A 334 -2.79 12.27 12.42
N THR A 335 -2.84 13.34 13.22
CA THR A 335 -3.81 13.44 14.32
C THR A 335 -5.25 13.52 13.78
N ALA A 336 -5.45 14.28 12.70
CA ALA A 336 -6.74 14.36 12.03
C ALA A 336 -7.14 13.01 11.41
N LEU A 337 -6.20 12.31 10.76
CA LEU A 337 -6.44 11.00 10.15
C LEU A 337 -6.79 9.94 11.19
N ALA A 338 -6.07 9.91 12.32
CA ALA A 338 -6.38 9.04 13.45
C ALA A 338 -7.76 9.35 14.07
N ALA A 339 -8.19 10.62 14.07
CA ALA A 339 -9.54 10.97 14.51
C ALA A 339 -10.61 10.47 13.54
N VAL A 340 -10.36 10.57 12.22
CA VAL A 340 -11.24 10.00 11.18
C VAL A 340 -11.33 8.48 11.32
N ASP A 341 -10.22 7.78 11.52
CA ASP A 341 -10.23 6.33 11.74
C ASP A 341 -11.06 5.92 12.98
N LYS A 342 -10.89 6.64 14.10
CA LYS A 342 -11.69 6.42 15.30
C LYS A 342 -13.17 6.68 15.09
N MET A 343 -13.53 7.71 14.31
CA MET A 343 -14.91 8.02 13.98
C MET A 343 -15.57 6.84 13.26
N VAL A 344 -14.93 6.29 12.23
CA VAL A 344 -15.45 5.14 11.46
C VAL A 344 -15.61 3.91 12.35
N SER A 345 -14.69 3.72 13.30
CA SER A 345 -14.70 2.59 14.24
C SER A 345 -15.74 2.68 15.37
N SER A 346 -16.37 3.84 15.56
CA SER A 346 -17.24 4.12 16.72
C SER A 346 -18.74 4.01 16.47
N GLN A 347 -19.16 3.86 15.21
CA GLN A 347 -20.57 3.74 14.80
C GLN A 347 -20.88 2.33 14.32
#